data_AF-A0A453SXB1-F1
#
_entry.id   AF-A0A453SXB1-F1
#
_cell.length_a   1.000
_cell.length_b   1.000
_cell.length_c   1.000
_cell.angle_alpha   90.00
_cell.angle_beta   90.00
_cell.angle_gamma   90.00
#
_symmetry.space_group_name_H-M   'P 1'
#
loop_
_entity.id
_entity.type
_entity.pdbx_description
1 polymer ?
#
loop_
_entity_poly.entity_id
_entity_poly.type
_entity_poly.pdbx_seq_one_letter_code
_entity_poly.pdbx_strand_id
1 'polypeptide(L)'
;MIESAFALTVAFLINISIISVSGAVCSADNLNPEDRMNCNDLDLNKASFLLKNVLGNWSSKVFAIALLASGQSSTITGTYAGQYVMQGFLDLRMTPWLRNLLTRSLAIVPSLIVSLIGGSSAAGKLIIIASMILSFELPFALVPLLKFTSSKTKMGPHTNSRFIAVLTWAIGSFIMVINIYFLITSFVRLLLHSGLSTVSQVFSGIFGFLGMLIYIAAILYLVFRKNRKCTLPLLESDAKLGDAGHTEGEGSLGHLPREDISSMQLPHQRAASDLD
;
A
#
# COMPACT_ATOMS: atom_id res chain seq x y z
N MET A 1 17.21 -2.77 -8.93
CA MET A 1 17.52 -2.93 -7.48
C MET A 1 18.19 -1.67 -6.93
N ILE A 2 19.19 -1.14 -7.63
CA ILE A 2 19.84 0.14 -7.27
C ILE A 2 18.83 1.29 -7.29
N GLU A 3 17.89 1.32 -8.25
CA GLU A 3 16.86 2.38 -8.31
C GLU A 3 15.96 2.35 -7.08
N SER A 4 15.46 1.16 -6.71
CA SER A 4 14.61 0.97 -5.54
C SER A 4 15.35 1.27 -4.23
N ALA A 5 16.63 0.86 -4.12
CA ALA A 5 17.44 1.13 -2.95
C ALA A 5 17.68 2.64 -2.77
N PHE A 6 18.00 3.35 -3.85
CA PHE A 6 18.15 4.81 -3.82
C PHE A 6 16.84 5.50 -3.41
N ALA A 7 15.72 5.13 -4.03
CA ALA A 7 14.40 5.71 -3.69
C ALA A 7 14.01 5.47 -2.22
N LEU A 8 14.21 4.25 -1.71
CA LEU A 8 13.94 3.92 -0.29
C LEU A 8 14.90 4.64 0.67
N THR A 9 16.15 4.87 0.27
CA THR A 9 17.12 5.65 1.07
C THR A 9 16.68 7.11 1.19
N VAL A 10 16.22 7.72 0.10
CA VAL A 10 15.68 9.09 0.13
C VAL A 10 14.42 9.15 1.01
N ALA A 11 13.50 8.20 0.88
CA ALA A 11 12.31 8.12 1.73
C ALA A 11 12.68 7.96 3.22
N PHE A 12 13.69 7.14 3.53
CA PHE A 12 14.21 6.97 4.88
C PHE A 12 14.79 8.28 5.45
N LEU A 13 15.58 9.02 4.67
CA LEU A 13 16.12 10.32 5.09
C LEU A 13 15.01 11.35 5.35
N ILE A 14 13.96 11.35 4.53
CA ILE A 14 12.79 12.22 4.74
C ILE A 14 12.10 11.86 6.07
N ASN A 15 11.85 10.57 6.32
CA ASN A 15 11.23 10.12 7.57
C ASN A 15 12.06 10.49 8.80
N ILE A 16 13.39 10.31 8.75
CA ILE A 16 14.29 10.76 9.82
C ILE A 16 14.22 12.27 10.01
N SER A 17 14.20 13.04 8.91
CA SER A 17 14.14 14.50 8.97
C SER A 17 12.85 14.97 9.65
N ILE A 18 11.71 14.37 9.31
CA ILE A 18 10.41 14.70 9.93
C ILE A 18 10.43 14.40 11.44
N ILE A 19 10.94 13.24 11.84
CA ILE A 19 11.07 12.87 13.26
C ILE A 19 12.00 13.83 14.01
N SER A 20 13.17 14.14 13.42
CA SER A 20 14.14 15.06 14.03
C SER A 20 13.59 16.47 14.18
N VAL A 21 12.91 17.00 13.16
CA VAL A 21 12.28 18.32 13.21
C VAL A 21 11.18 18.33 14.26
N SER A 22 10.35 17.29 14.33
CA SER A 22 9.28 17.19 15.33
C SER A 22 9.85 17.15 16.75
N GLY A 23 10.92 16.37 16.98
CA GLY A 23 11.63 16.32 18.26
C GLY A 23 12.26 17.65 18.65
N ALA A 24 12.92 18.34 17.72
CA ALA A 24 13.54 19.65 17.97
C ALA A 24 12.49 20.73 18.26
N VAL A 25 11.40 20.77 17.49
CA VAL A 25 10.31 21.73 17.67
C VAL A 25 9.61 21.51 19.01
N CYS A 26 9.37 20.26 19.41
CA CYS A 26 8.69 19.94 20.67
C CYS A 26 9.57 20.00 21.92
N SER A 27 10.90 20.07 21.76
CA SER A 27 11.85 20.20 22.87
C SER A 27 12.32 21.63 23.11
N ALA A 28 11.79 22.61 22.37
CA ALA A 28 12.21 24.00 22.50
C ALA A 28 11.76 24.60 23.85
N ASP A 29 12.68 25.23 24.57
CA ASP A 29 12.45 25.79 25.91
C ASP A 29 11.43 26.95 25.94
N ASN A 30 11.19 27.57 24.78
CA ASN A 30 10.33 28.75 24.62
C ASN A 30 8.88 28.41 24.23
N LEU A 31 8.46 27.14 24.36
CA LEU A 31 7.10 26.73 24.01
C LEU A 31 6.09 27.19 25.06
N ASN A 32 5.01 27.81 24.59
CA ASN A 32 3.86 28.09 25.43
C ASN A 32 3.28 26.75 25.96
N PRO A 33 2.70 26.70 27.16
CA PRO A 33 2.18 25.46 27.75
C PRO A 33 1.12 24.77 26.85
N GLU A 34 0.38 25.55 26.06
CA GLU A 34 -0.58 25.05 25.06
C GLU A 34 0.10 24.32 23.88
N ASP A 35 1.19 24.87 23.34
CA ASP A 35 1.96 24.25 22.26
C ASP A 35 2.67 22.97 22.72
N ARG A 36 3.11 22.95 23.98
CA ARG A 36 3.69 21.75 24.58
C ARG A 36 2.67 20.62 24.75
N MET A 37 1.40 20.95 25.00
CA MET A 37 0.32 19.96 24.98
C MET A 37 0.00 19.47 23.56
N ASN A 38 0.10 20.33 22.55
CA ASN A 38 -0.12 19.96 21.14
C ASN A 38 0.93 18.95 20.63
N CYS A 39 2.11 18.89 21.23
CA CYS A 39 3.15 17.90 20.91
C CYS A 39 2.80 16.45 21.30
N ASN A 40 1.89 16.23 22.25
CA ASN A 40 1.49 14.87 22.66
C ASN A 40 0.56 14.19 21.64
N ASP A 41 -0.12 14.97 20.81
CA ASP A 41 -1.08 14.51 19.81
C ASP A 41 -0.99 15.41 18.57
N LEU A 42 0.05 15.18 17.77
CA LEU A 42 0.37 15.94 16.57
C LEU A 42 -0.58 15.56 15.42
N ASP A 43 -1.49 16.47 15.10
CA ASP A 43 -2.32 16.40 13.89
C ASP A 43 -1.76 17.34 12.80
N LEU A 44 -2.16 17.16 11.54
CA LEU A 44 -1.76 17.97 10.39
C LEU A 44 -1.91 19.47 10.64
N ASN A 45 -3.00 19.86 11.31
CA ASN A 45 -3.28 21.25 11.62
C ASN A 45 -2.29 21.78 12.69
N LYS A 46 -2.13 21.05 13.79
CA LYS A 46 -1.21 21.38 14.89
C LYS A 46 0.24 21.45 14.40
N ALA A 47 0.67 20.52 13.55
CA ALA A 47 2.01 20.50 12.97
C ALA A 47 2.33 21.79 12.19
N SER A 48 1.38 22.30 11.40
CA SER A 48 1.56 23.55 10.65
C SER A 48 1.73 24.77 11.58
N PHE A 49 0.93 24.84 12.65
CA PHE A 49 1.03 25.92 13.64
C PHE A 49 2.31 25.85 14.46
N LEU A 50 2.72 24.66 14.90
CA LEU A 50 3.96 24.45 15.66
C LEU A 50 5.19 24.81 14.82
N LEU A 51 5.22 24.41 13.54
CA LEU A 51 6.28 24.81 12.62
C LEU A 51 6.31 26.33 12.41
N LYS A 52 5.15 26.98 12.30
CA LYS A 52 5.07 28.45 12.20
C LYS A 52 5.61 29.13 13.44
N ASN A 53 5.27 28.63 14.64
CA ASN A 53 5.63 29.27 15.89
C ASN A 53 7.14 29.14 16.18
N VAL A 54 7.74 28.00 15.86
CA VAL A 54 9.16 27.73 16.19
C VAL A 54 10.14 28.09 15.06
N LEU A 55 9.78 27.83 13.79
CA LEU A 55 10.65 28.09 12.62
C LEU A 55 10.28 29.36 11.84
N GLY A 56 9.19 30.03 12.21
CA GLY A 56 8.70 31.25 11.57
C GLY A 56 7.72 31.04 10.43
N ASN A 57 7.21 32.14 9.89
CA ASN A 57 6.04 32.17 9.01
C ASN A 57 6.23 31.45 7.65
N TRP A 58 7.48 31.25 7.21
CA TRP A 58 7.79 30.54 5.97
C TRP A 58 7.67 29.02 6.11
N SER A 59 7.91 28.46 7.29
CA SER A 59 7.91 27.01 7.50
C SER A 59 6.54 26.37 7.26
N SER A 60 5.47 27.04 7.68
CA SER A 60 4.09 26.57 7.45
C SER A 60 3.73 26.54 5.96
N LYS A 61 4.22 27.52 5.17
CA LYS A 61 4.01 27.53 3.71
C LYS A 61 4.73 26.37 3.03
N VAL A 62 5.99 26.11 3.41
CA VAL A 62 6.77 24.99 2.89
C VAL A 62 6.11 23.66 3.26
N PHE A 63 5.62 23.53 4.50
CA PHE A 63 4.86 22.35 4.94
C PHE A 63 3.58 22.14 4.11
N ALA A 64 2.83 23.20 3.83
CA ALA A 64 1.64 23.12 2.97
C ALA A 64 1.98 22.68 1.54
N ILE A 65 3.06 23.21 0.95
CA ILE A 65 3.55 22.79 -0.37
C ILE A 65 3.98 21.32 -0.35
N ALA A 66 4.70 20.89 0.69
CA ALA A 66 5.12 19.51 0.86
C ALA A 66 3.93 18.54 0.98
N LEU A 67 2.90 18.91 1.76
CA LEU A 67 1.67 18.12 1.86
C LEU A 67 0.94 18.01 0.51
N LEU A 68 0.85 19.10 -0.24
CA LEU A 68 0.27 19.09 -1.60
C LEU A 68 1.07 18.19 -2.54
N ALA A 69 2.40 18.30 -2.54
CA ALA A 69 3.27 17.45 -3.36
C ALA A 69 3.13 15.96 -3.00
N SER A 70 3.07 15.63 -1.70
CA SER A 70 2.84 14.27 -1.22
C SER A 70 1.50 13.71 -1.70
N GLY A 71 0.43 14.52 -1.65
CA GLY A 71 -0.90 14.12 -2.15
C GLY A 71 -0.93 13.81 -3.65
N GLN A 72 -0.18 14.56 -4.46
CA GLN A 72 -0.05 14.27 -5.90
C GLN A 72 0.70 12.97 -6.14
N SER A 73 1.82 12.74 -5.44
CA SER A 73 2.59 11.50 -5.55
C SER A 73 1.77 10.26 -5.17
N SER A 74 1.00 10.34 -4.09
CA SER A 74 0.10 9.25 -3.68
C SER A 74 -0.98 8.95 -4.70
N THR A 75 -1.48 9.98 -5.42
CA THR A 75 -2.49 9.76 -6.46
C THR A 75 -1.90 8.96 -7.61
N ILE A 76 -0.74 9.34 -8.10
CA ILE A 76 -0.08 8.66 -9.23
C ILE A 76 0.16 7.20 -8.87
N THR A 77 0.80 6.95 -7.73
CA THR A 77 1.09 5.59 -7.25
C THR A 77 -0.19 4.79 -7.02
N GLY A 78 -1.23 5.40 -6.45
CA GLY A 78 -2.52 4.76 -6.22
C GLY A 78 -3.23 4.35 -7.51
N THR A 79 -3.19 5.19 -8.55
CA THR A 79 -3.79 4.84 -9.85
C THR A 79 -3.06 3.72 -10.57
N TYR A 80 -1.72 3.66 -10.47
CA TYR A 80 -0.94 2.56 -11.04
C TYR A 80 -1.14 1.27 -10.25
N ALA A 81 -1.06 1.29 -8.92
CA ALA A 81 -1.31 0.12 -8.09
C ALA A 81 -2.74 -0.41 -8.28
N GLY A 82 -3.73 0.48 -8.29
CA GLY A 82 -5.13 0.14 -8.52
C GLY A 82 -5.37 -0.50 -9.89
N GLN A 83 -4.61 -0.13 -10.92
CA GLN A 83 -4.67 -0.77 -12.23
C GLN A 83 -4.31 -2.25 -12.15
N TYR A 84 -3.16 -2.56 -11.55
CA TYR A 84 -2.67 -3.93 -11.44
C TYR A 84 -3.60 -4.79 -10.60
N VAL A 85 -4.17 -4.23 -9.52
CA VAL A 85 -5.14 -4.92 -8.69
C VAL A 85 -6.45 -5.17 -9.45
N MET A 86 -7.02 -4.16 -10.11
CA MET A 86 -8.26 -4.32 -10.88
C MET A 86 -8.12 -5.32 -12.03
N GLN A 87 -7.06 -5.24 -12.81
CA GLN A 87 -6.82 -6.14 -13.94
C GLN A 87 -6.44 -7.55 -13.47
N GLY A 88 -5.66 -7.66 -12.39
CA GLY A 88 -5.20 -8.95 -11.88
C GLY A 88 -6.26 -9.73 -11.11
N PHE A 89 -7.11 -9.06 -10.31
CA PHE A 89 -8.07 -9.73 -9.42
C PHE A 89 -9.52 -9.67 -9.90
N LEU A 90 -9.94 -8.59 -10.58
CA LEU A 90 -11.33 -8.39 -11.00
C LEU A 90 -11.51 -8.53 -12.52
N ASP A 91 -10.43 -8.64 -13.30
CA ASP A 91 -10.40 -8.57 -14.77
C ASP A 91 -11.20 -7.37 -15.34
N LEU A 92 -11.23 -6.26 -14.59
CA LEU A 92 -11.93 -5.04 -14.97
C LEU A 92 -10.98 -4.09 -15.69
N ARG A 93 -11.20 -3.90 -16.99
CA ARG A 93 -10.47 -2.94 -17.81
C ARG A 93 -11.27 -1.64 -17.93
N MET A 94 -10.90 -0.66 -17.10
CA MET A 94 -11.45 0.71 -17.17
C MET A 94 -10.45 1.67 -17.81
N THR A 95 -10.96 2.71 -18.45
CA THR A 95 -10.12 3.80 -18.96
C THR A 95 -9.44 4.57 -17.82
N PRO A 96 -8.19 5.04 -17.99
CA PRO A 96 -7.43 5.66 -16.89
C PRO A 96 -8.12 6.88 -16.25
N TRP A 97 -8.78 7.71 -17.05
CA TRP A 97 -9.46 8.91 -16.56
C TRP A 97 -10.69 8.55 -15.70
N LEU A 98 -11.52 7.60 -16.16
CA LEU A 98 -12.68 7.16 -15.41
C LEU A 98 -12.27 6.50 -14.08
N ARG A 99 -11.22 5.67 -14.09
CA ARG A 99 -10.66 5.07 -12.88
C ARG A 99 -10.20 6.14 -11.89
N ASN A 100 -9.49 7.17 -12.36
CA ASN A 100 -9.02 8.26 -11.52
C ASN A 100 -10.18 9.08 -10.94
N LEU A 101 -11.20 9.37 -11.75
CA LEU A 101 -12.39 10.10 -11.28
C LEU A 101 -13.15 9.31 -10.22
N LEU A 102 -13.37 8.01 -10.42
CA LEU A 102 -14.08 7.15 -9.48
C LEU A 102 -13.33 7.02 -8.16
N THR A 103 -12.05 6.63 -8.20
CA THR A 103 -11.24 6.44 -7.00
C THR A 103 -11.06 7.74 -6.21
N ARG A 104 -10.89 8.88 -6.90
CA ARG A 104 -10.84 10.19 -6.23
C ARG A 104 -12.18 10.62 -5.66
N SER A 105 -13.28 10.40 -6.37
CA SER A 105 -14.61 10.73 -5.85
C SER A 105 -14.92 9.92 -4.60
N LEU A 106 -14.61 8.62 -4.60
CA LEU A 106 -14.77 7.74 -3.43
C LEU A 106 -13.90 8.14 -2.24
N ALA A 107 -12.73 8.75 -2.47
CA ALA A 107 -11.87 9.24 -1.39
C ALA A 107 -12.28 10.64 -0.90
N ILE A 108 -12.50 11.58 -1.83
CA ILE A 108 -12.71 13.00 -1.54
C ILE A 108 -14.10 13.26 -1.00
N VAL A 109 -15.15 12.65 -1.57
CA VAL A 109 -16.54 12.95 -1.18
C VAL A 109 -16.80 12.60 0.29
N PRO A 110 -16.47 11.39 0.80
CA PRO A 110 -16.68 11.09 2.22
C PRO A 110 -15.79 11.95 3.12
N SER A 111 -14.54 12.19 2.71
CA SER A 111 -13.62 13.04 3.48
C SER A 111 -14.11 14.48 3.60
N LEU A 112 -14.68 15.03 2.52
CA LEU A 112 -15.22 16.37 2.49
C LEU A 112 -16.45 16.48 3.39
N ILE A 113 -17.38 15.52 3.31
CA ILE A 113 -18.59 15.50 4.15
C ILE A 113 -18.20 15.47 5.64
N VAL A 114 -17.29 14.55 6.02
CA VAL A 114 -16.82 14.43 7.41
C VAL A 114 -16.12 15.70 7.87
N SER A 115 -15.30 16.32 7.01
CA SER A 115 -14.61 17.57 7.34
C SER A 115 -15.55 18.77 7.46
N LEU A 116 -16.62 18.83 6.67
CA LEU A 116 -17.61 19.92 6.74
C LEU A 116 -18.46 19.84 8.02
N ILE A 117 -18.82 18.63 8.43
CA ILE A 117 -19.68 18.42 9.62
C ILE A 117 -18.85 18.49 10.91
N GLY A 118 -17.68 17.84 10.94
CA GLY A 118 -16.91 17.62 12.17
C GLY A 118 -15.58 18.38 12.26
N GLY A 119 -15.28 19.23 11.27
CA GLY A 119 -14.08 20.07 11.25
C GLY A 119 -12.75 19.29 11.22
N SER A 120 -11.68 19.95 11.66
CA SER A 120 -10.31 19.40 11.64
C SER A 120 -10.15 18.14 12.49
N SER A 121 -10.81 18.06 13.64
CA SER A 121 -10.74 16.89 14.53
C SER A 121 -11.36 15.64 13.87
N ALA A 122 -12.47 15.79 13.14
CA ALA A 122 -13.07 14.67 12.42
C ALA A 122 -12.22 14.23 11.22
N ALA A 123 -11.56 15.17 10.52
CA ALA A 123 -10.61 14.86 9.47
C ALA A 123 -9.39 14.06 10.02
N GLY A 124 -8.84 14.47 11.17
CA GLY A 124 -7.79 13.72 11.86
C GLY A 124 -8.22 12.29 12.21
N LYS A 125 -9.43 12.12 12.76
CA LYS A 125 -10.00 10.78 13.03
C LYS A 125 -10.14 9.94 11.75
N LEU A 126 -10.51 10.54 10.62
CA LEU A 126 -10.62 9.83 9.36
C LEU A 126 -9.26 9.30 8.86
N ILE A 127 -8.17 10.04 9.10
CA ILE A 127 -6.80 9.58 8.79
C ILE A 127 -6.43 8.36 9.64
N ILE A 128 -6.82 8.36 10.93
CA ILE A 128 -6.60 7.20 11.81
C ILE A 128 -7.39 5.99 11.29
N ILE A 129 -8.65 6.17 10.88
CA ILE A 129 -9.48 5.10 10.29
C ILE A 129 -8.85 4.58 8.98
N ALA A 130 -8.36 5.45 8.11
CA ALA A 130 -7.66 5.02 6.89
C ALA A 130 -6.42 4.19 7.21
N SER A 131 -5.69 4.53 8.29
CA SER A 131 -4.54 3.77 8.77
C SER A 131 -4.94 2.39 9.34
N MET A 132 -6.10 2.29 9.98
CA MET A 132 -6.67 1.01 10.41
C MET A 132 -6.99 0.11 9.21
N ILE A 133 -7.64 0.66 8.18
CA ILE A 133 -7.97 -0.09 6.95
C ILE A 133 -6.68 -0.62 6.29
N LEU A 134 -5.66 0.22 6.15
CA LEU A 134 -4.37 -0.20 5.59
C LEU A 134 -3.71 -1.32 6.41
N SER A 135 -3.79 -1.22 7.75
CA SER A 135 -3.25 -2.24 8.66
C SER A 135 -3.99 -3.59 8.53
N PHE A 136 -5.30 -3.54 8.28
CA PHE A 136 -6.11 -4.72 7.99
C PHE A 136 -5.69 -5.38 6.66
N GLU A 137 -5.46 -4.59 5.61
CA GLU A 137 -5.10 -5.07 4.27
C GLU A 137 -3.69 -5.67 4.18
N LEU A 138 -2.74 -5.12 4.95
CA LEU A 138 -1.31 -5.43 4.80
C LEU A 138 -0.98 -6.93 4.91
N PRO A 139 -1.46 -7.70 5.90
CA PRO A 139 -1.15 -9.13 5.99
C PRO A 139 -1.67 -9.94 4.78
N PHE A 140 -2.81 -9.54 4.20
CA PHE A 140 -3.38 -10.22 3.04
C PHE A 140 -2.55 -10.02 1.77
N ALA A 141 -1.85 -8.89 1.64
CA ALA A 141 -0.90 -8.66 0.56
C ALA A 141 0.47 -9.30 0.86
N LEU A 142 0.95 -9.18 2.10
CA LEU A 142 2.29 -9.57 2.50
C LEU A 142 2.48 -11.10 2.55
N VAL A 143 1.53 -11.85 3.11
CA VAL A 143 1.66 -13.32 3.24
C VAL A 143 1.78 -14.01 1.87
N PRO A 144 0.92 -13.72 0.86
CA PRO A 144 1.09 -14.28 -0.48
C PRO A 144 2.43 -13.90 -1.12
N LEU A 145 2.87 -12.64 -0.97
CA LEU A 145 4.15 -12.19 -1.50
C LEU A 145 5.34 -12.98 -0.92
N LEU A 146 5.38 -13.18 0.40
CA LEU A 146 6.42 -13.97 1.08
C LEU A 146 6.41 -15.43 0.63
N LYS A 147 5.21 -16.00 0.44
CA LYS A 147 5.05 -17.40 0.00
C LYS A 147 5.46 -17.60 -1.46
N PHE A 148 5.15 -16.65 -2.33
CA PHE A 148 5.51 -16.73 -3.74
C PHE A 148 7.00 -16.52 -3.97
N THR A 149 7.60 -15.54 -3.30
CA THR A 149 9.05 -15.27 -3.39
C THR A 149 9.91 -16.38 -2.77
N SER A 150 9.38 -17.09 -1.76
CA SER A 150 10.08 -18.24 -1.14
C SER A 150 9.83 -19.58 -1.84
N SER A 151 8.96 -19.64 -2.86
CA SER A 151 8.56 -20.91 -3.49
C SER A 151 9.38 -21.24 -4.73
N LYS A 152 10.12 -22.35 -4.69
CA LYS A 152 10.84 -22.90 -5.85
C LYS A 152 9.95 -23.20 -7.04
N THR A 153 8.71 -23.57 -6.77
CA THR A 153 7.71 -23.88 -7.79
C THR A 153 7.22 -22.65 -8.55
N LYS A 154 7.33 -21.44 -7.97
CA LYS A 154 6.81 -20.20 -8.58
C LYS A 154 7.92 -19.28 -9.13
N MET A 155 9.09 -19.25 -8.49
CA MET A 155 10.24 -18.43 -8.93
C MET A 155 11.28 -19.21 -9.77
N GLY A 156 11.19 -20.53 -9.85
CA GLY A 156 12.10 -21.36 -10.65
C GLY A 156 13.57 -21.23 -10.19
N PRO A 157 14.53 -20.90 -11.07
CA PRO A 157 15.94 -20.75 -10.70
C PRO A 157 16.26 -19.47 -9.91
N HIS A 158 15.38 -18.46 -9.93
CA HIS A 158 15.58 -17.16 -9.28
C HIS A 158 15.08 -17.12 -7.83
N THR A 159 14.99 -18.27 -7.17
CA THR A 159 14.41 -18.34 -5.82
C THR A 159 15.35 -17.78 -4.78
N ASN A 160 14.76 -17.13 -3.76
CA ASN A 160 15.52 -16.67 -2.60
C ASN A 160 16.33 -17.81 -1.97
N SER A 161 17.59 -17.50 -1.64
CA SER A 161 18.40 -18.36 -0.78
C SER A 161 17.68 -18.59 0.55
N ARG A 162 17.90 -19.75 1.18
CA ARG A 162 17.26 -20.10 2.45
C ARG A 162 17.47 -19.03 3.52
N PHE A 163 18.64 -18.39 3.54
CA PHE A 163 18.93 -17.29 4.45
C PHE A 163 18.02 -16.07 4.21
N ILE A 164 17.90 -15.62 2.96
CA ILE A 164 17.02 -14.51 2.58
C ILE A 164 15.56 -14.86 2.87
N ALA A 165 15.13 -16.08 2.56
CA ALA A 165 13.76 -16.52 2.85
C ALA A 165 13.45 -16.45 4.37
N VAL A 166 14.33 -16.97 5.23
CA VAL A 166 14.17 -16.89 6.69
C VAL A 166 14.14 -15.43 7.16
N LEU A 167 15.05 -14.59 6.66
CA LEU A 167 15.13 -13.17 7.01
C LEU A 167 13.87 -12.40 6.60
N THR A 168 13.38 -12.59 5.36
CA THR A 168 12.16 -11.91 4.88
C THR A 168 10.93 -12.40 5.63
N TRP A 169 10.85 -13.67 6.00
CA TRP A 169 9.77 -14.18 6.85
C TRP A 169 9.83 -13.64 8.28
N ALA A 170 11.02 -13.50 8.87
CA ALA A 170 11.17 -12.91 10.19
C ALA A 170 10.72 -11.45 10.21
N ILE A 171 11.21 -10.63 9.26
CA ILE A 171 10.82 -9.22 9.11
C ILE A 171 9.32 -9.10 8.81
N GLY A 172 8.82 -9.91 7.87
CA GLY A 172 7.40 -9.90 7.52
C GLY A 172 6.50 -10.28 8.69
N SER A 173 6.89 -11.31 9.46
CA SER A 173 6.17 -11.71 10.67
C SER A 173 6.17 -10.61 11.73
N PHE A 174 7.30 -9.93 11.92
CA PHE A 174 7.40 -8.80 12.85
C PHE A 174 6.46 -7.65 12.44
N ILE A 175 6.46 -7.26 11.16
CA ILE A 175 5.55 -6.22 10.63
C ILE A 175 4.09 -6.63 10.80
N MET A 176 3.73 -7.89 10.53
CA MET A 176 2.35 -8.38 10.72
C MET A 176 1.93 -8.29 12.18
N VAL A 177 2.77 -8.72 13.13
CA VAL A 177 2.46 -8.63 14.57
C VAL A 177 2.21 -7.19 14.99
N ILE A 178 3.05 -6.24 14.56
CA ILE A 178 2.87 -4.81 14.87
C ILE A 178 1.57 -4.27 14.27
N ASN A 179 1.26 -4.61 13.02
CA ASN A 179 0.03 -4.16 12.36
C ASN A 179 -1.22 -4.71 13.04
N ILE A 180 -1.22 -5.99 13.41
CA ILE A 180 -2.31 -6.62 14.15
C ILE A 180 -2.48 -5.96 15.52
N TYR A 181 -1.38 -5.70 16.24
CA TYR A 181 -1.41 -4.99 17.52
C TYR A 181 -1.98 -3.58 17.37
N PHE A 182 -1.53 -2.82 16.37
CA PHE A 182 -2.05 -1.49 16.07
C PHE A 182 -3.54 -1.51 15.75
N LEU A 183 -4.00 -2.48 14.94
CA LEU A 183 -5.41 -2.63 14.57
C LEU A 183 -6.29 -2.94 15.79
N ILE A 184 -5.89 -3.92 16.63
CA ILE A 184 -6.62 -4.29 17.85
C ILE A 184 -6.68 -3.10 18.80
N THR A 185 -5.54 -2.47 19.09
CA THR A 185 -5.46 -1.37 20.06
C THR A 185 -6.27 -0.17 19.60
N SER A 186 -6.21 0.15 18.30
CA SER A 186 -6.96 1.27 17.73
C SER A 186 -8.46 0.96 17.71
N PHE A 187 -8.86 -0.28 17.41
CA PHE A 187 -10.26 -0.71 17.49
C PHE A 187 -10.81 -0.63 18.91
N VAL A 188 -10.06 -1.11 19.91
CA VAL A 188 -10.43 -1.01 21.33
C VAL A 188 -10.56 0.46 21.76
N ARG A 189 -9.62 1.32 21.34
CA ARG A 189 -9.68 2.76 21.63
C ARG A 189 -10.93 3.40 21.02
N LEU A 190 -11.27 3.04 19.78
CA LEU A 190 -12.48 3.52 19.10
C LEU A 190 -13.74 3.05 19.84
N LEU A 191 -13.77 1.80 20.30
CA LEU A 191 -14.89 1.25 21.05
C LEU A 191 -15.10 1.96 22.39
N LEU A 192 -14.01 2.23 23.13
CA LEU A 192 -14.05 2.86 24.45
C LEU A 192 -14.42 4.36 24.40
N HIS A 193 -14.01 5.08 23.35
CA HIS A 193 -14.33 6.51 23.18
C HIS A 193 -15.60 6.75 22.36
N SER A 194 -16.31 5.70 21.95
CA SER A 194 -17.57 5.87 21.22
C SER A 194 -18.63 6.43 22.17
N GLY A 195 -19.11 7.66 21.92
CA GLY A 195 -20.20 8.29 22.67
C GLY A 195 -21.58 7.66 22.40
N LEU A 196 -21.61 6.37 22.05
CA LEU A 196 -22.81 5.61 21.73
C LEU A 196 -23.48 5.13 23.03
N SER A 197 -24.76 4.74 22.93
CA SER A 197 -25.44 4.11 24.07
C SER A 197 -24.70 2.84 24.50
N THR A 198 -24.65 2.56 25.81
CA THR A 198 -23.95 1.40 26.38
C THR A 198 -24.32 0.09 25.66
N VAL A 199 -25.58 -0.04 25.26
CA VAL A 199 -26.08 -1.19 24.47
C VAL A 199 -25.36 -1.28 23.12
N SER A 200 -25.30 -0.19 22.36
CA SER A 200 -24.62 -0.15 21.06
C SER A 200 -23.12 -0.43 21.17
N GLN A 201 -22.47 0.08 22.22
CA GLN A 201 -21.06 -0.20 22.48
C GLN A 201 -20.81 -1.70 22.77
N VAL A 202 -21.69 -2.35 23.54
CA VAL A 202 -21.56 -3.79 23.83
C VAL A 202 -21.77 -4.62 22.56
N PHE A 203 -22.80 -4.33 21.76
CA PHE A 203 -23.04 -5.04 20.50
C PHE A 203 -21.89 -4.85 19.50
N SER A 204 -21.41 -3.61 19.34
CA SER A 204 -20.26 -3.29 18.47
C SER A 204 -18.98 -3.99 18.95
N GLY A 205 -18.78 -4.08 20.27
CA GLY A 205 -17.67 -4.80 20.87
C GLY A 205 -17.72 -6.30 20.56
N ILE A 206 -18.85 -6.95 20.82
CA ILE A 206 -19.02 -8.39 20.57
C ILE A 206 -18.78 -8.70 19.10
N PHE A 207 -19.42 -7.96 18.18
CA PHE A 207 -19.26 -8.18 16.75
C PHE A 207 -17.83 -7.89 16.28
N GLY A 208 -17.22 -6.82 16.78
CA GLY A 208 -15.86 -6.45 16.44
C GLY A 208 -14.81 -7.45 16.91
N PHE A 209 -14.88 -7.91 18.17
CA PHE A 209 -13.97 -8.94 18.67
C PHE A 209 -14.13 -10.27 17.93
N LEU A 210 -15.36 -10.65 17.58
CA LEU A 210 -15.62 -11.82 16.74
C LEU A 210 -14.98 -11.65 15.34
N GLY A 211 -15.16 -10.48 14.73
CA GLY A 211 -14.52 -10.14 13.45
C GLY A 211 -12.99 -10.18 13.52
N MET A 212 -12.40 -9.69 14.61
CA MET A 212 -10.96 -9.73 14.84
C MET A 212 -10.44 -11.17 15.04
N LEU A 213 -11.20 -12.04 15.70
CA LEU A 213 -10.88 -13.45 15.83
C LEU A 213 -10.87 -14.13 14.45
N ILE A 214 -11.91 -13.88 13.64
CA ILE A 214 -11.98 -14.38 12.25
C ILE A 214 -10.80 -13.86 11.42
N TYR A 215 -10.45 -12.59 11.56
CA TYR A 215 -9.29 -11.98 10.88
C TYR A 215 -7.97 -12.66 11.25
N ILE A 216 -7.71 -12.88 12.55
CA ILE A 216 -6.51 -13.58 13.02
C ILE A 216 -6.49 -15.02 12.49
N ALA A 217 -7.63 -15.72 12.55
CA ALA A 217 -7.76 -17.07 12.02
C ALA A 217 -7.50 -17.12 10.50
N ALA A 218 -7.97 -16.12 9.74
CA ALA A 218 -7.72 -16.01 8.30
C ALA A 218 -6.24 -15.79 7.98
N ILE A 219 -5.54 -14.95 8.75
CA ILE A 219 -4.08 -14.76 8.62
C ILE A 219 -3.35 -16.05 8.95
N LEU A 220 -3.70 -16.70 10.07
CA LEU A 220 -3.10 -17.96 10.49
C LEU A 220 -3.28 -19.03 9.40
N TYR A 221 -4.50 -19.15 8.87
CA TYR A 221 -4.80 -20.02 7.75
C TYR A 221 -3.95 -19.68 6.53
N LEU A 222 -3.82 -18.40 6.14
CA LEU A 222 -2.99 -17.98 5.01
C LEU A 222 -1.51 -18.33 5.19
N VAL A 223 -0.98 -18.17 6.40
CA VAL A 223 0.41 -18.52 6.73
C VAL A 223 0.62 -20.03 6.64
N PHE A 224 -0.22 -20.84 7.27
CA PHE A 224 -0.06 -22.30 7.31
C PHE A 224 -0.52 -23.03 6.05
N ARG A 225 -1.36 -22.41 5.21
CA ARG A 225 -1.86 -23.03 3.98
C ARG A 225 -0.69 -23.52 3.12
N LYS A 226 -0.56 -24.82 2.92
CA LYS A 226 0.52 -25.37 2.09
C LYS A 226 0.39 -24.90 0.64
N ASN A 227 1.49 -24.47 0.02
CA ASN A 227 1.50 -24.11 -1.41
C ASN A 227 1.05 -25.33 -2.23
N ARG A 228 -0.07 -25.24 -2.96
CA ARG A 228 -0.50 -26.30 -3.90
C ARG A 228 0.61 -26.52 -4.93
N LYS A 229 0.98 -27.78 -5.16
CA LYS A 229 1.95 -28.20 -6.18
C LYS A 229 1.51 -27.67 -7.56
N CYS A 230 2.51 -27.35 -8.38
CA CYS A 230 2.42 -26.57 -9.61
C CYS A 230 1.27 -27.00 -10.54
N THR A 231 0.53 -26.02 -11.03
CA THR A 231 -0.15 -26.10 -12.34
C THR A 231 0.95 -26.10 -13.40
N LEU A 232 1.61 -27.24 -13.62
CA LEU A 232 2.52 -27.50 -14.72
C LEU A 232 1.90 -28.38 -15.84
N PRO A 233 0.61 -28.27 -16.24
CA PRO A 233 0.19 -28.86 -17.51
C PRO A 233 0.65 -28.07 -18.73
N LEU A 234 0.81 -26.75 -18.64
CA LEU A 234 0.97 -25.92 -19.85
C LEU A 234 2.38 -25.91 -20.45
N LEU A 235 3.43 -26.11 -19.65
CA LEU A 235 4.79 -26.30 -20.20
C LEU A 235 5.02 -27.73 -20.67
N GLU A 236 4.29 -28.71 -20.11
CA GLU A 236 4.43 -30.11 -20.52
C GLU A 236 3.57 -30.43 -21.75
N SER A 237 2.45 -29.73 -21.95
CA SER A 237 1.72 -29.76 -23.23
C SER A 237 2.56 -29.20 -24.37
N ASP A 238 3.25 -28.06 -24.18
CA ASP A 238 4.12 -27.49 -25.23
C ASP A 238 5.36 -28.35 -25.47
N ALA A 239 5.94 -28.97 -24.42
CA ALA A 239 7.09 -29.87 -24.58
C ALA A 239 6.71 -31.21 -25.22
N LYS A 240 5.54 -31.79 -24.91
CA LYS A 240 5.06 -33.03 -25.55
C LYS A 240 4.56 -32.81 -26.98
N LEU A 241 4.08 -31.60 -27.31
CA LEU A 241 3.72 -31.26 -28.69
C LEU A 241 4.96 -30.95 -29.55
N GLY A 242 6.05 -30.48 -28.94
CA GLY A 242 7.34 -30.26 -29.62
C GLY A 242 8.17 -31.53 -29.86
N ASP A 243 8.04 -32.56 -29.01
CA ASP A 243 8.83 -33.80 -29.11
C ASP A 243 8.16 -34.88 -29.98
N ALA A 244 6.85 -34.81 -30.19
CA ALA A 244 6.11 -35.74 -31.06
C ALA A 244 6.22 -35.41 -32.57
N GLY A 245 6.94 -34.35 -32.95
CA GLY A 245 7.02 -33.84 -34.33
C GLY A 245 8.27 -34.20 -35.12
N HIS A 246 9.25 -34.91 -34.55
CA HIS A 246 10.47 -35.28 -35.26
C HIS A 246 10.42 -36.74 -35.75
N THR A 247 9.53 -37.01 -36.69
CA THR A 247 9.75 -38.07 -37.68
C THR A 247 9.03 -37.68 -38.98
N GLU A 248 9.85 -37.55 -40.04
CA GLU A 248 9.47 -37.45 -41.46
C GLU A 248 9.01 -36.10 -42.02
N GLY A 249 9.65 -35.70 -43.13
CA GLY A 249 8.95 -35.08 -44.26
C GLY A 249 9.19 -33.59 -44.50
N GLU A 250 9.74 -33.28 -45.68
CA GLU A 250 9.85 -31.95 -46.29
C GLU A 250 8.51 -31.18 -46.36
N GLY A 251 8.54 -29.85 -46.27
CA GLY A 251 7.40 -29.01 -46.68
C GLY A 251 7.33 -27.61 -46.09
N SER A 252 7.54 -26.60 -46.94
CA SER A 252 7.27 -25.17 -46.70
C SER A 252 5.84 -24.89 -46.20
N LEU A 253 5.65 -24.13 -45.10
CA LEU A 253 4.49 -23.25 -44.90
C LEU A 253 4.59 -22.30 -43.67
N GLY A 254 4.49 -20.99 -43.91
CA GLY A 254 3.73 -20.03 -43.09
C GLY A 254 4.24 -19.60 -41.70
N HIS A 255 5.08 -18.56 -41.64
CA HIS A 255 5.34 -17.79 -40.42
C HIS A 255 4.18 -16.82 -40.14
N LEU A 256 3.19 -17.22 -39.33
CA LEU A 256 2.15 -16.30 -38.85
C LEU A 256 2.71 -15.43 -37.70
N PRO A 257 2.64 -14.09 -37.78
CA PRO A 257 3.09 -13.20 -36.71
C PRO A 257 2.18 -13.28 -35.47
N ARG A 258 2.77 -13.41 -34.28
CA ARG A 258 2.04 -13.30 -33.00
C ARG A 258 1.67 -11.83 -32.72
N GLU A 259 0.41 -11.47 -32.95
CA GLU A 259 -0.13 -10.13 -32.68
C GLU A 259 -0.19 -9.76 -31.19
N ASP A 260 -0.03 -10.71 -30.26
CA ASP A 260 -0.15 -10.44 -28.82
C ASP A 260 1.04 -9.67 -28.21
N ILE A 261 2.16 -9.52 -28.92
CA ILE A 261 3.36 -8.82 -28.39
C ILE A 261 3.39 -7.34 -28.79
N SER A 262 2.71 -6.92 -29.86
CA SER A 262 2.71 -5.52 -30.32
C SER A 262 1.94 -4.59 -29.38
N SER A 263 0.98 -5.11 -28.62
CA SER A 263 0.17 -4.33 -27.67
C SER A 263 0.84 -4.08 -26.31
N MET A 264 2.01 -4.67 -26.05
CA MET A 264 2.76 -4.49 -24.80
C MET A 264 3.86 -3.42 -24.87
N GLN A 265 4.07 -2.78 -26.03
CA GLN A 265 5.03 -1.69 -26.13
C GLN A 265 4.54 -0.45 -25.37
N LEU A 266 5.26 -0.14 -24.29
CA LEU A 266 5.23 1.12 -23.55
C LEU A 266 5.26 2.31 -24.54
N PRO A 267 4.64 3.46 -24.19
CA PRO A 267 4.52 4.59 -25.12
C PRO A 267 5.90 5.05 -25.59
N HIS A 268 6.14 4.95 -26.89
CA HIS A 268 7.33 5.49 -27.54
C HIS A 268 7.44 6.99 -27.25
N GLN A 269 8.60 7.42 -26.75
CA GLN A 269 9.06 8.80 -26.87
C GLN A 269 8.93 9.22 -28.34
N ARG A 270 8.19 10.31 -28.61
CA ARG A 270 8.26 10.99 -29.91
C ARG A 270 9.71 11.43 -30.12
N ALA A 271 10.41 10.76 -31.03
CA ALA A 271 11.68 11.24 -31.55
C ALA A 271 11.39 12.43 -32.48
N ALA A 272 12.22 13.47 -32.34
CA ALA A 272 12.20 14.67 -33.15
C ALA A 272 12.76 14.36 -34.54
N SER A 273 11.90 14.15 -35.53
CA SER A 273 12.29 14.16 -36.95
C SER A 273 11.14 14.51 -37.90
N ASP A 274 10.07 15.15 -37.41
CA ASP A 274 9.04 15.77 -38.26
C ASP A 274 9.21 17.29 -38.20
N LEU A 275 10.30 17.76 -38.80
CA LEU A 275 10.55 19.15 -39.15
C LEU A 275 11.37 19.07 -40.45
N ASP A 276 10.64 18.90 -41.55
CA ASP A 276 10.96 19.39 -42.89
C ASP A 276 9.65 19.49 -43.70
#